data_AF-A0A7Y7P328-F1
#
_entry.id   AF-A0A7Y7P328-F1
#
_cell.length_a   1.000
_cell.length_b   1.000
_cell.length_c   1.000
_cell.angle_alpha   90.00
_cell.angle_beta   90.00
_cell.angle_gamma   90.00
#
_symmetry.space_group_name_H-M   'P 1'
#
loop_
_entity.id
_entity.type
_entity.pdbx_description
1 polymer ?
#
loop_
_entity_poly.entity_id
_entity_poly.type
_entity_poly.pdbx_seq_one_letter_code
_entity_poly.pdbx_strand_id
1 'polypeptide(L)'
;MKFRLFLAPIFLIVFFSLTQCENNSEEKLYGNDCDTLNMTYSKVKFIFQNNCYSCHSANLSYRGIKTDTYEDLKAAINTNRPWGAINRFDGYLPMPNGQPKLDECLIKKIGAWINAGMPE
;
A
#
# COMPACT_ATOMS: atom_id res chain seq x y z
N MET A 1 -23.46 -36.44 -55.22
CA MET A 1 -24.91 -36.14 -55.12
C MET A 1 -25.21 -35.56 -53.75
N LYS A 2 -25.40 -34.23 -53.72
CA LYS A 2 -26.41 -33.47 -52.95
C LYS A 2 -26.62 -33.79 -51.45
N PHE A 3 -26.07 -32.88 -50.65
CA PHE A 3 -26.54 -32.34 -49.36
C PHE A 3 -27.94 -32.78 -48.92
N ARG A 4 -28.06 -33.30 -47.70
CA ARG A 4 -29.33 -33.35 -46.97
C ARG A 4 -29.17 -32.64 -45.64
N LEU A 5 -29.67 -31.40 -45.63
CA LEU A 5 -30.06 -30.65 -44.43
C LEU A 5 -31.06 -31.48 -43.63
N PHE A 6 -30.78 -31.68 -42.34
CA PHE A 6 -31.81 -31.99 -41.35
C PHE A 6 -31.85 -30.87 -40.32
N LEU A 7 -33.00 -30.19 -40.28
CA LEU A 7 -33.36 -29.18 -39.29
C LEU A 7 -33.66 -29.84 -37.93
N ALA A 8 -32.92 -29.39 -36.91
CA ALA A 8 -33.23 -29.10 -35.49
C ALA A 8 -34.26 -29.97 -34.71
N PRO A 9 -34.01 -30.25 -33.40
CA PRO A 9 -34.29 -29.22 -32.39
C PRO A 9 -33.34 -29.16 -31.17
N ILE A 10 -33.02 -27.93 -30.77
CA ILE A 10 -33.05 -27.37 -29.41
C ILE A 10 -32.70 -28.35 -28.26
N PHE A 11 -31.45 -28.31 -27.80
CA PHE A 11 -31.08 -28.60 -26.41
C PHE A 11 -30.15 -27.51 -25.89
N LEU A 12 -30.80 -26.45 -25.40
CA LEU A 12 -30.51 -25.76 -24.14
C LEU A 12 -29.08 -25.93 -23.57
N ILE A 13 -28.13 -25.11 -24.03
CA ILE A 13 -27.03 -24.65 -23.16
C ILE A 13 -27.12 -23.13 -23.09
N VAL A 14 -27.99 -22.75 -22.17
CA VAL A 14 -28.10 -21.44 -21.54
C VAL A 14 -26.75 -21.10 -20.89
N PHE A 15 -26.25 -19.92 -21.24
CA PHE A 15 -25.59 -18.99 -20.32
C PHE A 15 -24.57 -19.59 -19.35
N PHE A 16 -23.29 -19.41 -19.66
CA PHE A 16 -22.42 -18.79 -18.65
C PHE A 16 -21.31 -18.03 -19.40
N SER A 17 -21.66 -16.82 -19.83
CA SER A 17 -20.66 -15.76 -19.92
C SER A 17 -20.06 -15.63 -18.53
N LEU A 18 -18.91 -16.27 -18.31
CA LEU A 18 -18.04 -15.91 -17.20
C LEU A 18 -17.54 -14.50 -17.52
N THR A 19 -18.36 -13.55 -17.09
CA THR A 19 -17.98 -12.26 -16.53
C THR A 19 -16.47 -12.05 -16.59
N GLN A 20 -16.04 -11.19 -17.52
CA GLN A 20 -14.80 -10.46 -17.34
C GLN A 20 -14.88 -9.80 -15.96
N CYS A 21 -14.11 -10.32 -15.02
CA CYS A 21 -13.83 -9.59 -13.79
C CYS A 21 -12.80 -8.54 -14.19
N GLU A 22 -13.24 -7.48 -14.86
CA GLU A 22 -12.52 -6.23 -14.77
C GLU A 22 -12.66 -5.81 -13.31
N ASN A 23 -11.55 -5.87 -12.58
CA ASN A 23 -11.43 -5.09 -11.37
C ASN A 23 -11.58 -3.64 -11.81
N ASN A 24 -12.81 -3.13 -11.74
CA ASN A 24 -13.09 -1.71 -11.78
C ASN A 24 -12.53 -1.13 -10.48
N SER A 25 -11.22 -1.00 -10.37
CA SER A 25 -10.66 0.06 -9.55
C SER A 25 -10.84 1.33 -10.37
N GLU A 26 -11.91 2.04 -10.06
CA GLU A 26 -12.12 3.44 -10.45
C GLU A 26 -10.89 4.33 -10.09
N GLU A 27 -9.91 3.80 -9.37
CA GLU A 27 -8.56 4.33 -9.15
C GLU A 27 -7.75 4.55 -10.44
N LYS A 28 -8.02 3.85 -11.56
CA LYS A 28 -7.25 4.06 -12.80
C LYS A 28 -7.66 5.32 -13.58
N LEU A 29 -8.66 6.07 -13.11
CA LEU A 29 -9.22 7.24 -13.79
C LEU A 29 -8.69 8.58 -13.24
N TYR A 30 -7.95 8.56 -12.14
CA TYR A 30 -7.06 9.65 -11.73
C TYR A 30 -5.65 9.10 -11.79
N GLY A 31 -4.82 9.61 -12.69
CA GLY A 31 -3.39 9.29 -12.67
C GLY A 31 -2.88 9.50 -11.25
N ASN A 32 -2.53 8.40 -10.57
CA ASN A 32 -1.83 8.44 -9.30
C ASN A 32 -0.42 8.96 -9.58
N ASP A 33 -0.30 10.27 -9.82
CA ASP A 33 0.95 10.97 -9.65
C ASP A 33 1.27 10.90 -8.16
N CYS A 34 1.91 9.80 -7.79
CA CYS A 34 2.48 9.64 -6.47
C CYS A 34 3.65 10.62 -6.35
N ASP A 35 3.32 11.86 -5.98
CA ASP A 35 4.33 12.90 -5.82
C ASP A 35 5.32 12.50 -4.73
N THR A 36 6.57 12.37 -5.14
CA THR A 36 7.73 12.02 -4.32
C THR A 36 8.80 13.10 -4.40
N LEU A 37 8.50 14.26 -4.99
CA LEU A 37 9.42 15.38 -5.12
C LEU A 37 9.36 16.27 -3.88
N ASN A 38 10.54 16.78 -3.49
CA ASN A 38 10.70 17.73 -2.38
C ASN A 38 9.95 17.26 -1.12
N MET A 39 10.11 15.99 -0.76
CA MET A 39 9.47 15.41 0.42
C MET A 39 10.07 15.99 1.69
N THR A 40 9.23 16.31 2.66
CA THR A 40 9.58 16.91 3.96
C THR A 40 8.83 16.19 5.09
N TYR A 41 9.22 16.42 6.34
CA TYR A 41 8.51 15.87 7.49
C TYR A 41 7.04 16.30 7.49
N SER A 42 6.75 17.57 7.18
CA SER A 42 5.38 18.06 7.04
C SER A 42 4.53 17.27 6.04
N LYS A 43 5.13 16.76 4.95
CA LYS A 43 4.45 15.93 3.94
C LYS A 43 4.24 14.48 4.36
N VAL A 44 5.16 13.90 5.15
CA VAL A 44 5.05 12.49 5.60
C VAL A 44 4.36 12.32 6.96
N LYS A 45 4.26 13.39 7.76
CA LYS A 45 3.70 13.36 9.11
C LYS A 45 2.33 12.68 9.18
N PHE A 46 1.42 13.03 8.27
CA PHE A 46 0.09 12.43 8.24
C PHE A 46 0.10 10.93 7.93
N ILE A 47 1.10 10.44 7.20
CA ILE A 47 1.27 9.01 6.93
C ILE A 47 1.55 8.28 8.24
N PHE A 48 2.49 8.78 9.07
CA PHE A 48 2.80 8.16 10.36
C PHE A 48 1.66 8.31 11.37
N GLN A 49 1.02 9.47 11.42
CA GLN A 49 -0.14 9.70 12.28
C GLN A 49 -1.26 8.70 12.05
N ASN A 50 -1.63 8.48 10.78
CA ASN A 50 -2.77 7.63 10.43
C ASN A 50 -2.45 6.13 10.50
N ASN A 51 -1.19 5.74 10.32
CA ASN A 51 -0.83 4.34 10.13
C ASN A 51 0.04 3.74 11.25
N CYS A 52 0.62 4.56 12.13
CA CYS A 52 1.64 4.11 13.08
C CYS A 52 1.33 4.47 14.54
N TYR A 53 0.62 5.57 14.80
CA TYR A 53 0.50 6.13 16.15
C TYR A 53 -0.33 5.28 17.11
N SER A 54 -1.18 4.38 16.60
CA SER A 54 -1.94 3.42 17.41
C SER A 54 -1.04 2.53 18.27
N CYS A 55 0.23 2.33 17.89
CA CYS A 55 1.21 1.54 18.66
C CYS A 55 2.57 2.26 18.86
N HIS A 56 2.83 3.35 18.14
CA HIS A 56 4.12 4.06 18.12
C HIS A 56 3.97 5.58 18.35
N SER A 57 3.13 5.98 19.29
CA SER A 57 2.93 7.38 19.68
C SER A 57 3.71 7.75 20.95
N ALA A 58 3.64 9.03 21.35
CA ALA A 58 4.23 9.54 22.58
C ALA A 58 3.81 8.74 23.82
N ASN A 59 2.51 8.39 23.88
CA ASN A 59 1.88 7.73 25.02
C ASN A 59 2.01 6.20 24.98
N LEU A 60 2.26 5.64 23.80
CA LEU A 60 2.40 4.20 23.60
C LEU A 60 3.55 3.93 22.63
N SER A 61 4.71 3.58 23.19
CA SER A 61 5.93 3.30 22.44
C SER A 61 6.23 1.80 22.44
N TYR A 62 5.55 1.06 21.57
CA TYR A 62 5.79 -0.38 21.46
C TYR A 62 7.24 -0.64 21.01
N ARG A 63 7.94 -1.50 21.74
CA ARG A 63 9.37 -1.82 21.54
C ARG A 63 10.30 -0.61 21.57
N GLY A 64 9.91 0.47 22.26
CA GLY A 64 10.72 1.68 22.40
C GLY A 64 10.84 2.52 21.12
N ILE A 65 9.97 2.30 20.13
CA ILE A 65 9.91 3.12 18.91
C ILE A 65 8.83 4.19 19.12
N LYS A 66 9.21 5.44 18.86
CA LYS A 66 8.33 6.61 18.82
C LYS A 66 8.36 7.23 17.44
N THR A 67 7.22 7.73 16.98
CA THR A 67 7.09 8.35 15.64
C THR A 67 6.34 9.68 15.68
N ASP A 68 6.13 10.23 16.88
CA ASP A 68 5.23 11.36 17.13
C ASP A 68 5.83 12.74 16.85
N THR A 69 7.15 12.89 17.03
CA THR A 69 7.91 14.09 16.68
C THR A 69 8.86 13.83 15.52
N TYR A 70 9.35 14.89 14.87
CA TYR A 70 10.36 14.78 13.82
C TYR A 70 11.63 14.08 14.33
N GLU A 71 12.14 14.51 15.48
CA GLU A 71 13.36 13.95 16.07
C GLU A 71 13.19 12.48 16.47
N ASP A 72 12.06 12.11 17.07
CA ASP A 72 11.75 10.72 17.42
C ASP A 72 11.65 9.84 16.17
N LEU A 73 10.93 10.31 15.15
CA LEU A 73 10.77 9.58 13.90
C LEU A 73 12.12 9.43 13.19
N LYS A 74 12.92 10.49 13.12
CA LYS A 74 14.25 10.47 12.52
C LYS A 74 15.19 9.52 13.25
N ALA A 75 15.22 9.58 14.57
CA ALA A 75 16.00 8.65 15.40
C ALA A 75 15.56 7.20 15.18
N ALA A 76 14.26 6.94 15.13
CA ALA A 76 13.72 5.61 14.86
C ALA A 76 14.12 5.10 13.46
N ILE A 77 13.97 5.93 12.42
CA ILE A 77 14.31 5.57 11.04
C ILE A 77 15.81 5.28 10.89
N ASN A 78 16.69 6.02 11.59
CA ASN A 78 18.13 5.78 11.60
C ASN A 78 18.53 4.40 12.16
N THR A 79 17.65 3.72 12.91
CA THR A 79 17.89 2.32 13.33
C THR A 79 17.66 1.31 12.21
N ASN A 80 17.14 1.75 11.06
CA ASN A 80 16.66 0.93 9.94
C ASN A 80 15.52 -0.06 10.29
N ARG A 81 15.03 -0.07 11.54
CA ARG A 81 13.96 -0.96 12.00
C ARG A 81 12.60 -0.61 11.39
N PRO A 82 12.13 0.66 11.43
CA PRO A 82 10.82 0.98 10.87
C PRO A 82 10.79 0.78 9.36
N TRP A 83 11.87 1.12 8.66
CA TRP A 83 11.94 0.95 7.20
C TRP A 83 11.83 -0.52 6.79
N GLY A 84 12.59 -1.43 7.42
CA GLY A 84 12.46 -2.86 7.14
C GLY A 84 11.10 -3.43 7.55
N ALA A 85 10.52 -2.96 8.66
CA ALA A 85 9.20 -3.38 9.11
C ALA A 85 8.06 -2.95 8.17
N ILE A 86 8.08 -1.70 7.68
CA ILE A 86 7.11 -1.15 6.71
C ILE A 86 7.21 -1.90 5.38
N ASN A 87 8.44 -2.18 4.92
CA ASN A 87 8.64 -2.94 3.69
C ASN A 87 8.36 -4.44 3.83
N ARG A 88 8.32 -4.94 5.08
CA ARG A 88 8.19 -6.35 5.44
C ARG A 88 9.36 -7.19 4.92
N PHE A 89 10.58 -6.70 5.10
CA PHE A 89 11.78 -7.47 4.79
C PHE A 89 11.96 -8.64 5.76
N ASP A 90 12.65 -9.69 5.32
CA ASP A 90 12.94 -10.85 6.15
C ASP A 90 13.72 -10.44 7.41
N GLY A 91 13.35 -11.04 8.55
CA GLY A 91 13.94 -10.72 9.85
C GLY A 91 13.34 -9.49 10.55
N TYR A 92 12.37 -8.79 9.95
CA TYR A 92 11.64 -7.68 10.58
C TYR A 92 10.24 -8.11 10.99
N LEU A 93 9.73 -7.55 12.09
CA LEU A 93 8.32 -7.71 12.47
C LEU A 93 7.45 -6.90 11.49
N PRO A 94 6.55 -7.52 10.71
CA PRO A 94 5.79 -6.81 9.69
C PRO A 94 4.91 -5.72 10.26
N MET A 95 4.97 -4.53 9.68
CA MET A 95 4.11 -3.39 10.05
C MET A 95 3.22 -2.93 8.88
N PRO A 96 2.03 -2.38 9.18
CA PRO A 96 1.38 -2.36 10.49
C PRO A 96 0.98 -3.79 10.94
N ASN A 97 1.16 -4.09 12.22
CA ASN A 97 1.05 -5.47 12.74
C ASN A 97 -0.38 -6.00 12.62
N GLY A 98 -0.55 -7.18 12.01
CA GLY A 98 -1.87 -7.80 11.81
C GLY A 98 -2.79 -7.03 10.86
N GLN A 99 -2.30 -6.01 10.15
CA GLN A 99 -3.05 -5.20 9.19
C GLN A 99 -2.52 -5.41 7.76
N PRO A 100 -3.25 -4.96 6.73
CA PRO A 100 -2.72 -4.87 5.37
C PRO A 100 -1.42 -4.06 5.31
N LYS A 101 -0.56 -4.35 4.32
CA LYS A 101 0.62 -3.54 4.04
C LYS A 101 0.16 -2.15 3.59
N LEU A 102 0.94 -1.11 3.89
CA LEU A 102 0.65 0.24 3.40
C LEU A 102 0.62 0.27 1.87
N ASP A 103 -0.21 1.15 1.33
CA ASP A 103 -0.27 1.40 -0.10
C ASP A 103 1.11 1.78 -0.65
N GLU A 104 1.39 1.34 -1.86
CA GLU A 104 2.70 1.51 -2.48
C GLU A 104 3.11 2.99 -2.56
N CYS A 105 2.16 3.90 -2.82
CA CYS A 105 2.47 5.32 -2.86
C CYS A 105 2.90 5.88 -1.49
N LEU A 106 2.30 5.43 -0.39
CA LEU A 106 2.71 5.85 0.96
C LEU A 106 4.13 5.38 1.26
N ILE A 107 4.45 4.13 0.90
CA ILE A 107 5.81 3.59 1.04
C ILE A 107 6.80 4.38 0.18
N LYS A 108 6.45 4.71 -1.06
CA LYS A 108 7.26 5.55 -1.96
C LYS A 108 7.53 6.93 -1.38
N LYS A 109 6.52 7.59 -0.81
CA LYS A 109 6.66 8.90 -0.14
C LYS A 109 7.58 8.84 1.08
N ILE A 110 7.43 7.82 1.92
CA ILE A 110 8.33 7.57 3.06
C ILE A 110 9.76 7.35 2.54
N GLY A 111 9.95 6.45 1.56
CA GLY A 111 11.26 6.16 1.00
C GLY A 111 11.94 7.39 0.37
N ALA A 112 11.19 8.20 -0.39
CA ALA A 112 11.69 9.44 -0.97
C ALA A 112 12.13 10.46 0.09
N TRP A 113 11.35 10.61 1.16
CA TRP A 113 11.74 11.47 2.29
C TRP A 113 13.01 10.97 2.99
N ILE A 114 13.12 9.65 3.23
CA ILE A 114 14.32 9.04 3.82
C ILE A 114 15.55 9.27 2.92
N ASN A 115 15.40 9.00 1.62
CA ASN A 115 16.48 9.15 0.63
C ASN A 115 16.94 10.61 0.48
N ALA A 116 16.04 11.57 0.69
CA ALA A 116 16.36 13.00 0.68
C ALA A 116 17.09 13.47 1.96
N GLY A 117 17.41 12.57 2.90
CA GLY A 117 18.06 12.90 4.17
C GLY A 117 17.09 13.33 5.27
N MET A 118 15.81 12.97 5.14
CA MET A 118 14.74 13.31 6.08
C MET A 118 14.69 14.82 6.38
N PRO A 119 14.55 15.71 5.38
CA PRO A 119 14.38 17.14 5.63
C PRO A 119 13.07 17.39 6.39
N GLU A 120 13.06 18.42 7.23
CA GLU A 120 11.90 18.81 8.04
C GLU A 120 10.78 19.46 7.20
#